data_AF-A0A7J3FE32-F1
#
_entry.id   AF-A0A7J3FE32-F1
#
_cell.length_a   1.000
_cell.length_b   1.000
_cell.length_c   1.000
_cell.angle_alpha   90.00
_cell.angle_beta   90.00
_cell.angle_gamma   90.00
#
_symmetry.space_group_name_H-M   'P 1'
#
loop_
_entity.id
_entity.type
_entity.pdbx_description
1 polymer ?
#
loop_
_entity_poly.entity_id
_entity_poly.type
_entity_poly.pdbx_seq_one_letter_code
_entity_poly.pdbx_strand_id
1 'polypeptide(L)' 'RVLRAMVAGFRSGGSPIQRLLAALREGAKAGGDRRGERSAAILYATRRLLRFEVRDSEDPISELAKMVKASSEIL' A
#
# COMPACT_ATOMS: atom_id res chain seq x y z
N ARG A 1 0.06 -10.47 14.93
CA ARG A 1 -1.00 -10.74 13.93
C ARG A 1 -0.78 -9.91 12.67
N VAL A 2 -0.75 -8.57 12.78
CA VAL A 2 -0.49 -7.61 11.68
C VAL A 2 0.67 -8.02 10.76
N LEU A 3 1.89 -8.19 11.28
CA LEU A 3 3.06 -8.54 10.45
C LEU A 3 2.89 -9.83 9.64
N ARG A 4 2.24 -10.86 10.21
CA ARG A 4 1.96 -12.11 9.48
C ARG A 4 0.98 -11.88 8.33
N ALA A 5 -0.04 -11.05 8.54
CA ALA A 5 -0.99 -10.68 7.49
C ALA A 5 -0.32 -9.84 6.40
N MET A 6 0.54 -8.88 6.77
CA MET A 6 1.32 -8.10 5.80
C MET A 6 2.21 -9.01 4.93
N VAL A 7 2.91 -9.98 5.53
CA VAL A 7 3.73 -10.96 4.79
C VAL A 7 2.87 -11.81 3.86
N ALA A 8 1.69 -12.26 4.31
CA ALA A 8 0.77 -13.01 3.47
C ALA A 8 0.27 -12.18 2.28
N GLY A 9 -0.13 -10.92 2.52
CA GLY A 9 -0.51 -9.97 1.48
C GLY A 9 0.60 -9.75 0.46
N PHE A 10 1.84 -9.53 0.92
CA PHE A 10 3.00 -9.37 0.05
C PHE A 10 3.32 -10.61 -0.81
N ARG A 11 3.04 -11.80 -0.28
CA ARG A 11 3.29 -13.08 -0.96
C ARG A 11 2.16 -13.50 -1.90
N SER A 12 1.03 -12.79 -1.92
CA SER A 12 -0.13 -13.14 -2.75
C SER A 12 0.07 -12.97 -4.26
N GLY A 13 1.16 -12.29 -4.68
CA GLY A 13 1.56 -12.17 -6.07
C GLY A 13 1.21 -10.81 -6.70
N GLY A 14 1.33 -10.73 -8.03
CA GLY A 14 1.19 -9.48 -8.79
C GLY A 14 2.50 -8.69 -8.93
N SER A 15 2.40 -7.48 -9.47
CA SER A 15 3.54 -6.57 -9.62
C SER A 15 4.14 -6.19 -8.25
N PRO A 16 5.41 -5.78 -8.19
CA PRO A 16 6.03 -5.36 -6.92
C PRO A 16 5.23 -4.29 -6.16
N ILE A 17 4.64 -3.32 -6.87
CA ILE A 17 3.79 -2.30 -6.25
C ILE A 17 2.47 -2.90 -5.74
N GLN A 18 1.84 -3.80 -6.51
CA GLN A 18 0.61 -4.48 -6.07
C GLN A 18 0.85 -5.32 -4.81
N ARG A 19 2.01 -5.97 -4.71
CA ARG A 19 2.42 -6.72 -3.52
C ARG A 19 2.59 -5.83 -2.29
N LEU A 20 3.21 -4.65 -2.45
CA LEU A 20 3.32 -3.66 -1.38
C LEU A 20 1.95 -3.15 -0.94
N LEU A 21 1.06 -2.85 -1.89
CA LEU A 21 -0.30 -2.41 -1.60
C LEU A 21 -1.11 -3.51 -0.89
N ALA A 22 -0.97 -4.77 -1.31
CA ALA A 22 -1.60 -5.92 -0.65
C ALA A 22 -1.09 -6.09 0.78
N ALA A 23 0.22 -5.91 1.02
CA ALA A 23 0.78 -5.95 2.36
C ALA A 23 0.17 -4.89 3.28
N LEU A 24 0.04 -3.65 2.81
CA LEU A 24 -0.58 -2.56 3.58
C LEU A 24 -2.05 -2.88 3.92
N ARG A 25 -2.83 -3.33 2.94
CA ARG A 25 -4.25 -3.68 3.13
C ARG A 25 -4.43 -4.80 4.14
N GLU A 26 -3.67 -5.88 4.03
CA GLU A 26 -3.79 -7.01 4.96
C GLU A 26 -3.27 -6.66 6.35
N GLY A 27 -2.28 -5.78 6.46
CA GLY A 27 -1.84 -5.23 7.75
C GLY A 27 -2.94 -4.45 8.46
N ALA A 28 -3.59 -3.53 7.76
CA ALA A 28 -4.70 -2.73 8.30
C ALA A 28 -5.88 -3.61 8.74
N LYS A 29 -6.33 -4.54 7.88
CA LYS A 29 -7.40 -5.51 8.23
C LYS A 29 -7.08 -6.37 9.44
N ALA A 30 -5.79 -6.66 9.67
CA ALA A 30 -5.33 -7.47 10.79
C ALA A 30 -5.22 -6.70 12.12
N GLY A 31 -5.62 -5.42 12.14
CA GLY A 31 -5.68 -4.55 13.31
C GLY A 31 -4.86 -3.27 13.18
N GLY A 32 -4.03 -3.16 12.13
CA GLY A 32 -3.38 -1.90 11.78
C GLY A 32 -2.48 -1.29 12.87
N ASP A 33 -2.27 0.02 12.73
CA ASP A 33 -1.78 0.87 13.83
C ASP A 33 -2.92 1.07 14.84
N ARG A 34 -2.62 0.86 16.13
CA ARG A 34 -3.61 1.02 17.22
C ARG A 34 -4.16 2.44 17.35
N ARG A 35 -3.45 3.44 16.82
CA ARG A 35 -3.89 4.85 16.80
C ARG A 35 -4.81 5.15 15.61
N GLY A 36 -4.98 4.21 14.68
CA GLY A 36 -5.54 4.44 13.36
C GLY A 36 -4.49 4.92 12.35
N GLU A 37 -4.72 4.65 11.06
CA GLU A 37 -3.89 5.15 9.97
C GLU A 37 -4.45 6.45 9.39
N ARG A 38 -3.63 7.51 9.35
CA ARG A 38 -3.94 8.78 8.67
C ARG A 38 -3.16 9.00 7.38
N SER A 39 -2.08 8.25 7.18
CA SER A 39 -1.19 8.38 6.04
C SER A 39 -0.81 7.01 5.49
N ALA A 40 -0.45 6.97 4.22
CA ALA A 40 0.09 5.78 3.58
C ALA A 40 1.01 6.20 2.44
N ALA A 41 2.09 5.44 2.23
CA ALA A 41 3.02 5.71 1.16
C ALA A 41 3.60 4.42 0.57
N ILE A 42 3.89 4.45 -0.73
CA ILE A 42 4.72 3.48 -1.43
C ILE A 42 5.80 4.25 -2.18
N LEU A 43 7.05 3.86 -1.95
CA LEU A 43 8.20 4.29 -2.71
C LEU A 43 8.77 3.08 -3.44
N TYR A 44 8.85 3.14 -4.76
CA TYR A 44 9.36 2.04 -5.57
C TYR A 44 10.36 2.54 -6.60
N ALA A 45 11.61 2.13 -6.45
CA ALA A 45 12.70 2.51 -7.33
C ALA A 45 12.93 1.42 -8.38
N THR A 46 12.88 1.83 -9.65
CA THR A 46 13.31 1.02 -10.81
C THR A 46 14.34 1.82 -11.61
N ARG A 47 14.18 1.94 -12.93
CA ARG A 47 14.88 2.95 -13.75
C ARG A 47 14.40 4.38 -13.44
N ARG A 48 13.23 4.52 -12.83
CA ARG A 48 12.68 5.78 -12.30
C ARG A 48 12.10 5.57 -10.90
N LEU A 49 12.05 6.64 -10.13
CA LEU A 49 11.42 6.63 -8.81
C LEU A 49 9.92 6.84 -8.94
N LEU A 50 9.14 5.86 -8.47
CA LEU A 50 7.70 5.98 -8.33
C LEU A 50 7.38 6.28 -6.86
N ARG A 51 6.67 7.39 -6.62
CA ARG A 51 6.28 7.85 -5.30
C ARG A 51 4.76 8.02 -5.26
N PHE A 52 4.12 7.28 -4.37
CA PHE A 52 2.71 7.40 -4.03
C PHE A 52 2.64 7.77 -2.55
N GLU A 53 1.95 8.85 -2.21
CA GLU A 53 1.89 9.36 -0.83
C GLU A 53 0.54 10.01 -0.58
N VAL A 54 -0.12 9.57 0.47
CA VAL A 54 -1.30 10.20 1.07
C VAL A 54 -0.87 10.70 2.45
N ARG A 55 -0.92 12.01 2.66
CA ARG A 55 -0.40 12.65 3.88
C ARG A 55 -1.40 12.63 5.03
N ASP A 56 -2.68 12.88 4.75
CA ASP A 56 -3.74 12.93 5.75
C ASP A 56 -5.09 12.55 5.11
N SER A 57 -5.69 11.46 5.58
CA SER A 57 -7.00 10.96 5.14
C SER A 57 -7.61 10.05 6.21
N GLU A 58 -8.94 9.94 6.21
CA GLU A 58 -9.67 8.93 6.99
C GLU A 58 -9.50 7.51 6.42
N ASP A 59 -9.15 7.38 5.13
CA ASP A 59 -8.93 6.10 4.44
C ASP A 59 -7.70 6.16 3.53
N PRO A 60 -6.49 6.32 4.11
CA PRO A 60 -5.28 6.61 3.35
C PRO A 60 -4.86 5.46 2.42
N ILE A 61 -5.14 4.21 2.79
CA ILE A 61 -4.74 3.04 1.99
C ILE A 61 -5.62 2.90 0.74
N SER A 62 -6.93 3.19 0.84
CA SER A 62 -7.80 3.19 -0.34
C SER A 62 -7.48 4.33 -1.29
N GLU A 63 -7.17 5.52 -0.77
CA GLU A 63 -6.70 6.64 -1.60
C GLU A 63 -5.38 6.31 -2.31
N LEU A 64 -4.40 5.77 -1.58
CA LEU A 64 -3.14 5.33 -2.15
C LEU A 64 -3.37 4.29 -3.26
N ALA A 65 -4.32 3.37 -3.09
CA ALA A 65 -4.67 2.39 -4.11
C ALA A 65 -5.21 3.03 -5.40
N LYS A 66 -6.00 4.11 -5.30
CA LYS A 66 -6.49 4.85 -6.46
C LYS A 66 -5.32 5.47 -7.24
N MET A 67 -4.35 6.05 -6.54
CA MET A 67 -3.14 6.61 -7.16
C MET A 67 -2.31 5.55 -7.88
N VAL A 68 -2.12 4.38 -7.25
CA VAL A 68 -1.42 3.23 -7.83
C VAL A 68 -2.12 2.74 -9.09
N LYS A 69 -3.45 2.62 -9.07
CA LYS A 69 -4.24 2.19 -10.24
C LYS A 69 -4.08 3.17 -11.40
N ALA A 70 -4.30 4.47 -11.15
CA ALA A 70 -4.20 5.50 -12.17
C ALA A 70 -2.81 5.55 -12.83
N SER A 71 -1.73 5.29 -12.07
CA SER A 71 -0.38 5.26 -12.62
C SER A 71 -0.04 3.97 -13.37
N SER A 72 -0.70 2.86 -13.05
CA SER A 72 -0.52 1.58 -13.75
C SER A 72 -1.18 1.59 -15.14
N GLU A 73 -2.14 2.50 -15.38
CA GLU A 73 -2.77 2.72 -16.69
C GLU A 73 -1.91 3.61 -17.62
N ILE A 74 -0.85 4.24 -17.10
CA ILE A 74 0.06 5.16 -17.82
C ILE A 74 1.46 4.54 -17.98
N LEU A 75 1.70 3.38 -17.35
CA LEU A 75 2.98 2.65 -17.31
C LEU A 75 2.97 1.45 -18.27
#